data_AF-A0A432FB07-F1
#
_entry.id   AF-A0A432FB07-F1
#
_cell.length_a   1.000
_cell.length_b   1.000
_cell.length_c   1.000
_cell.angle_alpha   90.00
_cell.angle_beta   90.00
_cell.angle_gamma   90.00
#
_symmetry.space_group_name_H-M   'P 1'
#
loop_
_entity.id
_entity.type
_entity.pdbx_description
1 polymer ?
#
loop_
_entity_poly.entity_id
_entity_poly.type
_entity_poly.pdbx_seq_one_letter_code
_entity_poly.pdbx_strand_id
1 'polypeptide(L)'
;MINKYTNERTVIGELEIDNFQQYVVILPEEDVFAIQSKMLDILDELVEKYNIVYRQYVNGKYIIITNQETLTHFEKTSFKFFDKFRKANIVEGISLSASMGIGAGTSSNATLLKLAKRGLLEAQSRGGDQISVSYDTNKPVYYGSISEITRTLSKVKIKQIARTLANKLDSPQIKNVVIFGHKEADLDAVGAALITLGITQTYKVNTYIQNLTFDSTAQAVVDTLSDEYKSLFISPGKARKFISKKDTLAIIVDTSNEDEIETLGIFKHPDKENIFIFDHHRIESLSHNISKSNTYIDSSASSTSEIMSEVAQFMPKRVNLSKEIAQMGLNGIFLDTQQFHKAVSSRTFMASA
;
A
#
# COMPACT_ATOMS: atom_id res chain seq x y z
N MET A 1 34.45 9.04 36.15
CA MET A 1 34.58 9.94 34.97
C MET A 1 34.29 9.23 33.65
N ILE A 2 34.89 8.06 33.36
CA ILE A 2 34.68 7.33 32.09
C ILE A 2 33.21 6.94 31.85
N ASN A 3 32.50 6.41 32.86
CA ASN A 3 31.08 6.05 32.71
C ASN A 3 30.18 7.28 32.45
N LYS A 4 30.48 8.42 33.08
CA LYS A 4 29.76 9.67 32.86
C LYS A 4 29.96 10.18 31.42
N TYR A 5 31.21 10.14 30.94
CA TYR A 5 31.53 10.51 29.56
C TYR A 5 30.86 9.61 28.52
N THR A 6 30.78 8.31 28.76
CA THR A 6 30.08 7.38 27.85
C THR A 6 28.57 7.62 27.85
N ASN A 7 27.96 7.82 29.01
CA ASN A 7 26.52 8.05 29.15
C ASN A 7 26.04 9.34 28.48
N GLU A 8 26.86 10.39 28.52
CA GLU A 8 26.54 11.72 27.97
C GLU A 8 26.80 11.84 26.45
N ARG A 9 27.37 10.82 25.79
CA ARG A 9 27.64 10.87 24.35
C ARG A 9 26.35 11.06 23.56
N THR A 10 26.39 11.98 22.61
CA THR A 10 25.29 12.29 21.71
C THR A 10 24.88 11.09 20.86
N VAL A 11 23.58 10.94 20.71
CA VAL A 11 22.92 9.97 19.83
C VAL A 11 21.94 10.74 18.97
N ILE A 12 21.90 10.42 17.67
CA ILE A 12 20.95 11.04 16.73
C ILE A 12 20.03 9.96 16.18
N GLY A 13 18.73 10.23 16.19
CA GLY A 13 17.69 9.41 15.58
C GLY A 13 17.00 10.13 14.42
N GLU A 14 16.61 9.36 13.41
CA GLU A 14 15.73 9.76 12.32
C GLU A 14 14.49 8.85 12.39
N LEU A 15 13.33 9.45 12.57
CA LEU A 15 12.05 8.78 12.75
C LEU A 15 11.09 9.18 11.64
N GLU A 16 10.38 8.21 11.06
CA GLU A 16 9.33 8.45 10.08
C GLU A 16 8.09 7.62 10.41
N ILE A 17 6.91 8.23 10.37
CA ILE A 17 5.64 7.51 10.34
C ILE A 17 5.58 6.75 9.01
N ASP A 18 5.48 5.43 9.05
CA ASP A 18 5.49 4.62 7.84
C ASP A 18 4.26 4.92 6.99
N ASN A 19 4.44 4.96 5.67
CA ASN A 19 3.39 5.22 4.67
C ASN A 19 2.65 6.56 4.86
N PHE A 20 3.23 7.51 5.62
CA PHE A 20 2.55 8.77 5.93
C PHE A 20 2.10 9.54 4.68
N GLN A 21 2.93 9.60 3.64
CA GLN A 21 2.55 10.26 2.37
C GLN A 21 1.34 9.57 1.72
N GLN A 22 1.28 8.25 1.76
CA GLN A 22 0.13 7.50 1.25
C GLN A 22 -1.12 7.79 2.08
N TYR A 23 -1.01 7.89 3.41
CA TYR A 23 -2.12 8.27 4.28
C TYR A 23 -2.66 9.66 3.97
N VAL A 24 -1.78 10.64 3.72
CA VAL A 24 -2.18 11.99 3.28
C VAL A 24 -3.04 11.92 2.02
N VAL A 25 -2.67 11.05 1.07
CA VAL A 25 -3.40 10.89 -0.18
C VAL A 25 -4.74 10.17 0.03
N ILE A 26 -4.77 9.06 0.78
CA ILE A 26 -5.92 8.15 0.81
C ILE A 26 -6.90 8.37 1.98
N LEU A 27 -6.56 9.17 2.99
CA LEU A 27 -7.40 9.38 4.19
C LEU A 27 -8.02 10.78 4.26
N PRO A 28 -9.14 10.96 4.98
CA PRO A 28 -9.63 12.27 5.39
C PRO A 28 -8.56 13.10 6.12
N GLU A 29 -8.62 14.43 6.00
CA GLU A 29 -7.65 15.32 6.65
C GLU A 29 -7.67 15.22 8.19
N GLU A 30 -8.86 15.03 8.77
CA GLU A 30 -9.04 14.84 10.20
C GLU A 30 -8.31 13.60 10.74
N ASP A 31 -8.34 12.51 9.99
CA ASP A 31 -7.65 11.27 10.32
C ASP A 31 -6.12 11.45 10.24
N VAL A 32 -5.64 12.11 9.18
CA VAL A 32 -4.21 12.42 9.00
C VAL A 32 -3.70 13.30 10.15
N PHE A 33 -4.47 14.32 10.55
CA PHE A 33 -4.15 15.19 11.67
C PHE A 33 -4.10 14.42 13.00
N ALA A 34 -5.06 13.53 13.24
CA ALA A 34 -5.09 12.68 14.43
C ALA A 34 -3.88 11.73 14.49
N ILE A 35 -3.48 11.14 13.36
CA ILE A 35 -2.27 10.31 13.23
C ILE A 35 -1.02 11.09 13.64
N GLN A 36 -0.85 12.31 13.11
CA GLN A 36 0.29 13.15 13.47
C GLN A 36 0.29 13.52 14.95
N SER A 37 -0.86 13.98 15.46
CA SER A 37 -1.03 14.39 16.85
C SER A 37 -0.66 13.25 17.80
N LYS A 38 -1.05 12.02 17.48
CA LYS A 38 -0.72 10.86 18.30
C LYS A 38 0.78 10.56 18.36
N MET A 39 1.52 10.79 17.27
CA MET A 39 2.98 10.65 17.29
C MET A 39 3.61 11.74 18.16
N LEU A 40 3.13 12.98 18.04
CA LEU A 40 3.59 14.09 18.87
C LEU A 40 3.37 13.81 20.36
N ASP A 41 2.18 13.34 20.76
CA ASP A 41 1.90 12.95 22.15
C ASP A 41 2.94 11.95 22.70
N ILE A 42 3.32 10.95 21.88
CA ILE A 42 4.31 9.94 22.28
C ILE A 42 5.69 10.56 22.42
N LEU A 43 6.08 11.44 21.49
CA LEU A 43 7.37 12.11 21.53
C LEU A 43 7.46 13.07 22.73
N ASP A 44 6.38 13.78 23.04
CA ASP A 44 6.28 14.69 24.19
C ASP A 44 6.39 13.93 25.51
N GLU A 45 5.72 12.79 25.66
CA GLU A 45 5.89 11.89 26.81
C GLU A 45 7.36 11.44 26.98
N LEU A 46 8.09 11.22 25.88
CA LEU A 46 9.51 10.86 25.94
C LEU A 46 10.39 12.03 26.38
N VAL A 47 10.07 13.26 25.96
CA VAL A 47 10.76 14.49 26.38
C VAL A 47 10.56 14.74 27.88
N GLU A 48 9.36 14.51 28.41
CA GLU A 48 9.09 14.68 29.85
C GLU A 48 9.85 13.67 30.72
N LYS A 49 10.08 12.46 30.20
CA LYS A 49 10.62 11.33 30.97
C LYS A 49 12.12 11.12 30.80
N TYR A 50 12.70 11.50 29.67
CA TYR A 50 14.08 11.20 29.30
C TYR A 50 14.80 12.44 28.75
N ASN A 51 16.13 12.37 28.63
CA ASN A 51 16.92 13.45 28.07
C ASN A 51 16.86 13.43 26.54
N ILE A 52 15.74 13.91 26.00
CA ILE A 52 15.43 13.90 24.57
C ILE A 52 14.98 15.28 24.12
N VAL A 53 15.37 15.65 22.92
CA VAL A 53 14.71 16.69 22.13
C VAL A 53 14.41 16.14 20.74
N TYR A 54 13.31 16.56 20.16
CA TYR A 54 12.98 16.23 18.79
C TYR A 54 12.56 17.48 18.01
N ARG A 55 12.64 17.40 16.68
CA ARG A 55 12.09 18.42 15.79
C ARG A 55 11.50 17.76 14.56
N GLN A 56 10.27 18.14 14.23
CA GLN A 56 9.70 17.83 12.93
C GLN A 56 10.33 18.72 11.86
N TYR A 57 10.82 18.11 10.79
CA TYR A 57 11.40 18.84 9.65
C TYR A 57 10.58 18.70 8.37
N VAL A 58 9.78 17.63 8.27
CA VAL A 58 8.77 17.39 7.25
C VAL A 58 7.60 16.67 7.93
N ASN A 59 6.37 16.86 7.44
CA ASN A 59 5.21 16.14 7.96
C ASN A 59 5.47 14.62 8.03
N GLY A 60 5.30 14.05 9.23
CA GLY A 60 5.56 12.64 9.51
C GLY A 60 7.03 12.25 9.69
N LYS A 61 8.01 13.17 9.57
CA LYS A 61 9.44 12.93 9.78
C LYS A 61 10.04 13.80 10.89
N TYR A 62 10.81 13.17 11.75
CA TYR A 62 11.36 13.79 12.96
C TYR A 62 12.83 13.45 13.11
N ILE A 63 13.63 14.46 13.48
CA ILE A 63 14.97 14.25 13.99
C ILE A 63 14.92 14.22 15.52
N ILE A 64 15.62 13.28 16.13
CA ILE A 64 15.71 13.10 17.58
C ILE A 64 17.17 13.25 18.00
N ILE A 65 17.42 14.00 19.06
CA ILE A 65 18.74 14.12 19.67
C ILE A 65 18.61 13.70 21.13
N THR A 66 19.50 12.80 21.55
CA THR A 66 19.54 12.25 22.91
C THR A 66 20.96 11.85 23.29
N ASN A 67 21.10 11.07 24.36
CA ASN A 67 22.37 10.55 24.84
C ASN A 67 22.38 9.02 24.94
N GLN A 68 23.58 8.46 25.10
CA GLN A 68 23.80 7.01 25.18
C GLN A 68 23.04 6.37 26.36
N GLU A 69 22.91 7.06 27.49
CA GLU A 69 22.14 6.57 28.64
C GLU A 69 20.67 6.32 28.30
N THR A 70 20.05 7.28 27.61
CA THR A 70 18.66 7.17 27.15
C THR A 70 18.51 6.07 26.10
N LEU A 71 19.44 5.99 25.13
CA LEU A 71 19.45 4.92 24.13
C LEU A 71 19.50 3.53 24.80
N THR A 72 20.38 3.35 25.79
CA THR A 72 20.48 2.08 26.52
C THR A 72 19.18 1.75 27.28
N HIS A 73 18.43 2.74 27.77
CA HIS A 73 17.10 2.51 28.34
C HIS A 73 16.09 2.05 27.28
N PHE A 74 16.13 2.65 26.08
CA PHE A 74 15.27 2.28 24.97
C PHE A 74 15.56 0.88 24.45
N GLU A 75 16.84 0.51 24.28
CA GLU A 75 17.26 -0.83 23.88
C GLU A 75 16.82 -1.89 24.90
N LYS A 76 16.92 -1.61 26.21
CA LYS A 76 16.46 -2.52 27.28
C LYS A 76 14.95 -2.77 27.26
N THR A 77 14.18 -1.77 26.84
CA THR A 77 12.73 -1.88 26.72
C THR A 77 12.30 -2.30 25.32
N SER A 78 13.24 -2.59 24.42
CA SER A 78 13.00 -2.85 23.00
C SER A 78 12.09 -1.81 22.35
N PHE A 79 12.23 -0.55 22.75
CA PHE A 79 11.46 0.59 22.22
C PHE A 79 9.93 0.42 22.28
N LYS A 80 9.42 -0.28 23.31
CA LYS A 80 7.98 -0.54 23.53
C LYS A 80 7.08 0.69 23.53
N PHE A 81 7.62 1.91 23.63
CA PHE A 81 6.82 3.13 23.54
C PHE A 81 6.12 3.27 22.16
N PHE A 82 6.68 2.71 21.08
CA PHE A 82 6.01 2.68 19.78
C PHE A 82 4.77 1.76 19.74
N ASP A 83 4.60 0.85 20.71
CA ASP A 83 3.37 0.06 20.81
C ASP A 83 2.16 0.94 21.09
N LYS A 84 2.35 2.11 21.74
CA LYS A 84 1.27 3.08 21.94
C LYS A 84 0.79 3.67 20.62
N PHE A 85 1.70 3.90 19.67
CA PHE A 85 1.37 4.40 18.34
C PHE A 85 0.62 3.34 17.55
N ARG A 86 1.16 2.12 17.57
CA ARG A 86 0.58 0.93 16.93
C ARG A 86 -0.84 0.61 17.39
N LYS A 87 -1.12 0.80 18.68
CA LYS A 87 -2.43 0.54 19.29
C LYS A 87 -3.38 1.74 19.23
N ALA A 88 -2.96 2.86 18.64
CA ALA A 88 -3.81 4.00 18.43
C ALA A 88 -4.78 3.70 17.28
N ASN A 89 -5.96 3.18 17.63
CA ASN A 89 -7.06 2.90 16.70
C ASN A 89 -7.70 4.22 16.21
N ILE A 90 -6.93 5.04 15.50
CA ILE A 90 -7.37 6.35 15.01
C ILE A 90 -8.28 6.19 13.80
N VAL A 91 -7.81 5.41 12.82
CA VAL A 91 -8.59 5.06 11.64
C VAL A 91 -8.91 3.58 11.71
N GLU A 92 -10.18 3.26 11.64
CA GLU A 92 -10.63 1.87 11.60
C GLU A 92 -9.97 1.16 10.41
N GLY A 93 -9.29 0.03 10.66
CA GLY A 93 -8.62 -0.69 9.58
C GLY A 93 -7.22 -0.19 9.22
N ILE A 94 -6.60 0.72 9.99
CA ILE A 94 -5.21 1.15 9.77
C ILE A 94 -4.42 1.03 11.08
N SER A 95 -3.37 0.19 11.07
CA SER A 95 -2.39 0.15 12.16
C SER A 95 -1.30 1.11 11.80
N LEU A 96 -1.09 2.08 12.68
CA LEU A 96 -0.03 3.05 12.50
C LEU A 96 1.29 2.39 12.89
N SER A 97 2.34 2.64 12.12
CA SER A 97 3.69 2.23 12.48
C SER A 97 4.66 3.34 12.18
N ALA A 98 5.83 3.25 12.79
CA ALA A 98 6.91 4.18 12.51
C ALA A 98 8.23 3.42 12.48
N SER A 99 9.08 3.82 11.54
CA SER A 99 10.45 3.31 11.43
C SER A 99 11.43 4.32 11.99
N MET A 100 12.48 3.83 12.65
CA MET A 100 13.50 4.70 13.23
C MET A 100 14.91 4.20 12.93
N GLY A 101 15.79 5.08 12.47
CA GLY A 101 17.22 4.81 12.42
C GLY A 101 17.95 5.60 13.48
N ILE A 102 18.86 4.96 14.22
CA ILE A 102 19.65 5.58 15.27
C ILE A 102 21.13 5.44 14.94
N GLY A 103 21.86 6.56 14.96
CA GLY A 103 23.32 6.60 14.93
C GLY A 103 23.87 6.79 16.33
N ALA A 104 24.80 5.92 16.74
CA ALA A 104 25.47 5.96 18.04
C ALA A 104 26.95 5.56 17.95
N GLY A 105 27.71 5.78 19.03
CA GLY A 105 29.08 5.26 19.18
C GLY A 105 30.21 6.10 18.57
N THR A 106 29.92 7.28 18.00
CA THR A 106 30.93 8.21 17.45
C THR A 106 30.69 9.63 17.95
N SER A 107 31.74 10.46 18.01
CA SER A 107 31.66 11.87 18.43
C SER A 107 31.31 12.84 17.28
N SER A 108 31.31 12.36 16.04
CA SER A 108 30.99 13.16 14.86
C SER A 108 29.47 13.21 14.64
N ASN A 109 28.85 14.37 14.86
CA ASN A 109 27.42 14.59 14.59
C ASN A 109 27.05 14.30 13.13
N ALA A 110 27.93 14.63 12.17
CA ALA A 110 27.73 14.32 10.76
C ALA A 110 27.67 12.80 10.52
N THR A 111 28.53 12.04 11.19
CA THR A 111 28.53 10.58 11.11
C THR A 111 27.30 9.99 11.80
N LEU A 112 26.91 10.49 12.98
CA LEU A 112 25.70 10.07 13.68
C LEU A 112 24.45 10.26 12.80
N LEU A 113 24.29 11.43 12.19
CA LEU A 113 23.16 11.70 11.30
C LEU A 113 23.16 10.79 10.06
N LYS A 114 24.34 10.55 9.47
CA LYS A 114 24.47 9.63 8.33
C LYS A 114 24.07 8.20 8.71
N LEU A 115 24.49 7.73 9.87
CA LEU A 115 24.12 6.41 10.40
C LEU A 115 22.62 6.34 10.69
N ALA A 116 22.02 7.37 11.29
CA ALA A 116 20.58 7.44 11.55
C ALA A 116 19.77 7.36 10.25
N LYS A 117 20.11 8.17 9.24
CA LYS A 117 19.43 8.14 7.93
C LYS A 117 19.55 6.79 7.24
N ARG A 118 20.73 6.17 7.25
CA ARG A 118 20.92 4.83 6.70
C ARG A 118 20.08 3.80 7.47
N GLY A 119 20.09 3.87 8.81
CA GLY A 119 19.31 2.97 9.65
C GLY A 119 17.80 3.08 9.39
N LEU A 120 17.28 4.28 9.14
CA LEU A 120 15.87 4.48 8.79
C LEU A 120 15.54 3.78 7.46
N LEU A 121 16.38 3.92 6.44
CA LEU A 121 16.22 3.24 5.16
C LEU A 121 16.28 1.72 5.30
N GLU A 122 17.19 1.20 6.13
CA GLU A 122 17.29 -0.23 6.43
C GLU A 122 16.03 -0.75 7.13
N ALA A 123 15.52 -0.01 8.13
CA ALA A 123 14.28 -0.34 8.83
C ALA A 123 13.09 -0.41 7.88
N GLN A 124 12.94 0.60 7.00
CA GLN A 124 11.88 0.65 5.99
C GLN A 124 12.02 -0.47 4.95
N SER A 125 13.25 -0.81 4.54
CA SER A 125 13.53 -1.90 3.60
C SER A 125 13.17 -3.28 4.15
N ARG A 126 13.04 -3.40 5.48
CA ARG A 126 12.63 -4.63 6.17
C ARG A 126 11.12 -4.68 6.46
N GLY A 127 10.33 -3.84 5.80
CA GLY A 127 8.87 -3.85 5.87
C GLY A 127 8.26 -2.76 6.75
N GLY A 128 9.06 -1.78 7.21
CA GLY A 128 8.61 -0.75 8.15
C GLY A 128 8.39 -1.30 9.56
N ASP A 129 7.94 -0.46 10.49
CA ASP A 129 7.73 -0.84 11.89
C ASP A 129 8.99 -1.42 12.58
N GLN A 130 10.15 -0.94 12.16
CA GLN A 130 11.45 -1.41 12.64
C GLN A 130 12.29 -0.25 13.13
N ILE A 131 13.22 -0.58 14.04
CA ILE A 131 14.21 0.34 14.54
C ILE A 131 15.58 -0.25 14.27
N SER A 132 16.43 0.47 13.53
CA SER A 132 17.82 0.09 13.27
C SER A 132 18.75 0.96 14.12
N VAL A 133 19.56 0.34 14.97
CA VAL A 133 20.60 1.00 15.75
C VAL A 133 21.95 0.69 15.13
N SER A 134 22.56 1.71 14.53
CA SER A 134 23.83 1.64 13.83
C SER A 134 24.96 2.27 14.65
N TYR A 135 26.03 1.51 14.82
CA TYR A 135 27.30 1.96 15.40
C TYR A 135 28.36 2.00 14.29
N ASP A 136 29.30 2.94 14.35
CA ASP A 136 30.31 3.19 13.29
C ASP A 136 31.11 1.93 12.88
N THR A 137 31.37 1.02 13.83
CA THR A 137 32.20 -0.16 13.64
C THR A 137 31.46 -1.49 13.67
N ASN A 138 30.15 -1.50 13.96
CA ASN A 138 29.40 -2.74 14.22
C ASN A 138 28.26 -2.94 13.23
N LYS A 139 27.81 -4.19 13.10
CA LYS A 139 26.58 -4.51 12.38
C LYS A 139 25.38 -3.83 13.06
N PRO A 140 24.39 -3.33 12.31
CA PRO A 140 23.19 -2.75 12.88
C PRO A 140 22.41 -3.77 13.72
N VAL A 141 21.82 -3.30 14.82
CA VAL A 141 20.91 -4.07 15.67
C VAL A 141 19.48 -3.64 15.38
N TYR A 142 18.56 -4.59 15.23
CA TYR A 142 17.17 -4.33 14.86
C TYR A 142 16.20 -4.63 16.01
N TYR A 143 15.18 -3.79 16.17
CA TYR A 143 14.09 -3.94 17.13
C TYR A 143 12.74 -3.74 16.43
N GLY A 144 11.72 -4.50 16.80
CA GLY A 144 10.37 -4.44 16.19
C GLY A 144 9.84 -5.82 15.77
N SER A 145 8.59 -5.87 15.29
CA SER A 145 7.93 -7.12 14.89
C SER A 145 7.98 -7.33 13.38
N ILE A 146 8.25 -8.56 12.94
CA ILE A 146 8.09 -8.97 11.54
C ILE A 146 6.58 -9.18 11.28
N SER A 147 5.83 -8.11 11.01
CA SER A 147 4.65 -8.13 10.11
C SER A 147 3.43 -9.04 10.45
N GLU A 148 2.97 -9.09 11.70
CA GLU A 148 1.74 -9.84 12.04
C GLU A 148 0.44 -9.00 11.95
N ILE A 149 0.54 -7.66 12.06
CA ILE A 149 -0.64 -6.78 12.27
C ILE A 149 -1.20 -6.16 10.98
N THR A 150 -0.36 -5.88 9.97
CA THR A 150 -0.78 -5.43 8.62
C THR A 150 -1.82 -6.38 8.02
N ARG A 151 -1.73 -7.67 8.35
CA ARG A 151 -2.59 -8.76 7.89
C ARG A 151 -4.06 -8.62 8.30
N THR A 152 -4.34 -8.19 9.53
CA THR A 152 -5.71 -8.15 10.07
C THR A 152 -6.51 -6.98 9.50
N LEU A 153 -5.84 -5.89 9.15
CA LEU A 153 -6.46 -4.61 8.84
C LEU A 153 -6.61 -4.38 7.34
N SER A 154 -5.65 -4.85 6.53
CA SER A 154 -5.85 -5.07 5.09
C SER A 154 -7.18 -5.79 4.83
N LYS A 155 -7.47 -6.84 5.61
CA LYS A 155 -8.72 -7.62 5.53
C LYS A 155 -9.98 -6.81 5.87
N VAL A 156 -9.92 -5.80 6.74
CA VAL A 156 -11.08 -4.95 7.06
C VAL A 156 -11.36 -3.99 5.93
N LYS A 157 -10.33 -3.26 5.47
CA LYS A 157 -10.47 -2.26 4.40
C LYS A 157 -10.85 -2.91 3.08
N ILE A 158 -10.23 -4.04 2.73
CA ILE A 158 -10.56 -4.77 1.50
C ILE A 158 -11.99 -5.33 1.54
N LYS A 159 -12.48 -5.76 2.71
CA LYS A 159 -13.87 -6.18 2.90
C LYS A 159 -14.85 -5.01 2.77
N GLN A 160 -14.49 -3.82 3.25
CA GLN A 160 -15.32 -2.63 3.11
C GLN A 160 -15.43 -2.19 1.65
N ILE A 161 -14.31 -2.12 0.92
CA ILE A 161 -14.35 -1.75 -0.50
C ILE A 161 -15.03 -2.84 -1.34
N ALA A 162 -14.84 -4.14 -1.04
CA ALA A 162 -15.55 -5.22 -1.71
C ALA A 162 -17.08 -5.09 -1.55
N ARG A 163 -17.55 -4.73 -0.35
CA ARG A 163 -18.98 -4.42 -0.11
C ARG A 163 -19.45 -3.19 -0.88
N THR A 164 -18.63 -2.14 -0.93
CA THR A 164 -18.95 -0.91 -1.66
C THR A 164 -19.05 -1.17 -3.16
N LEU A 165 -18.11 -1.93 -3.72
CA LEU A 165 -18.12 -2.41 -5.10
C LEU A 165 -19.35 -3.29 -5.37
N ALA A 166 -19.64 -4.25 -4.49
CA ALA A 166 -20.81 -5.12 -4.61
C ALA A 166 -22.12 -4.31 -4.68
N ASN A 167 -22.28 -3.29 -3.83
CA ASN A 167 -23.46 -2.42 -3.84
C ASN A 167 -23.60 -1.66 -5.16
N LYS A 168 -22.48 -1.21 -5.76
CA LYS A 168 -22.48 -0.57 -7.08
C LYS A 168 -22.85 -1.55 -8.19
N LEU A 169 -22.27 -2.76 -8.16
CA LEU A 169 -22.57 -3.81 -9.14
C LEU A 169 -24.01 -4.34 -9.05
N ASP A 170 -24.60 -4.37 -7.85
CA ASP A 170 -26.01 -4.73 -7.64
C ASP A 170 -26.99 -3.59 -7.96
N SER A 171 -26.49 -2.35 -8.10
CA SER A 171 -27.35 -1.21 -8.40
C SER A 171 -27.97 -1.35 -9.79
N PRO A 172 -29.30 -1.26 -9.93
CA PRO A 172 -29.95 -1.32 -11.23
C PRO A 172 -29.59 -0.14 -12.14
N GLN A 173 -28.95 0.90 -11.61
CA GLN A 173 -28.48 2.05 -12.37
C GLN A 173 -27.18 1.74 -13.13
N ILE A 174 -26.39 0.77 -12.67
CA ILE A 174 -25.17 0.34 -13.34
C ILE A 174 -25.53 -0.74 -14.37
N LYS A 175 -25.23 -0.45 -15.64
CA LYS A 175 -25.50 -1.33 -16.79
C LYS A 175 -24.23 -1.89 -17.40
N ASN A 176 -23.13 -1.16 -17.26
CA ASN A 176 -21.85 -1.52 -17.85
C ASN A 176 -20.72 -1.37 -16.83
N VAL A 177 -19.70 -2.20 -16.96
CA VAL A 177 -18.40 -2.03 -16.30
C VAL A 177 -17.33 -1.97 -17.39
N VAL A 178 -16.40 -1.03 -17.25
CA VAL A 178 -15.17 -1.03 -18.03
C VAL A 178 -14.00 -1.13 -17.07
N ILE A 179 -13.18 -2.15 -17.27
CA ILE A 179 -11.97 -2.44 -16.49
C ILE A 179 -10.78 -1.86 -17.26
N PHE A 180 -9.87 -1.16 -16.59
CA PHE A 180 -8.73 -0.50 -17.20
C PHE A 180 -7.44 -0.94 -16.50
N GLY A 181 -6.46 -1.44 -17.26
CA GLY A 181 -5.09 -1.62 -16.80
C GLY A 181 -4.16 -0.52 -17.32
N HIS A 182 -2.87 -0.60 -16.99
CA HIS A 182 -1.86 0.30 -17.54
C HIS A 182 -1.52 -0.01 -19.02
N LYS A 183 -0.88 0.92 -19.72
CA LYS A 183 -0.35 0.81 -21.08
C LYS A 183 0.80 -0.18 -21.09
N GLU A 184 0.97 -0.92 -22.19
CA GLU A 184 1.93 -2.03 -22.26
C GLU A 184 1.71 -3.00 -21.08
N ALA A 185 0.44 -3.39 -20.87
CA ALA A 185 0.01 -4.20 -19.74
C ALA A 185 0.87 -5.47 -19.61
N ASP A 186 1.34 -5.74 -18.40
CA ASP A 186 2.02 -6.98 -18.08
C ASP A 186 1.03 -8.05 -17.60
N LEU A 187 1.54 -9.18 -17.08
CA LEU A 187 0.67 -10.26 -16.63
C LEU A 187 -0.12 -9.92 -15.36
N ASP A 188 0.34 -8.99 -14.51
CA ASP A 188 -0.40 -8.61 -13.32
C ASP A 188 -1.61 -7.74 -13.67
N ALA A 189 -1.41 -6.72 -14.49
CA ALA A 189 -2.51 -5.90 -15.01
C ALA A 189 -3.59 -6.75 -15.71
N VAL A 190 -3.16 -7.71 -16.56
CA VAL A 190 -4.08 -8.61 -17.26
C VAL A 190 -4.78 -9.59 -16.29
N GLY A 191 -4.02 -10.18 -15.35
CA GLY A 191 -4.54 -11.09 -14.34
C GLY A 191 -5.59 -10.43 -13.45
N ALA A 192 -5.28 -9.25 -12.92
CA ALA A 192 -6.17 -8.43 -12.12
C ALA A 192 -7.44 -8.04 -12.89
N ALA A 193 -7.30 -7.67 -14.17
CA ALA A 193 -8.45 -7.33 -15.01
C ALA A 193 -9.38 -8.55 -15.23
N LEU A 194 -8.82 -9.73 -15.46
CA LEU A 194 -9.60 -10.96 -15.66
C LEU A 194 -10.26 -11.47 -14.36
N ILE A 195 -9.60 -11.36 -13.20
CA ILE A 195 -10.25 -11.64 -11.90
C ILE A 195 -11.42 -10.68 -11.70
N THR A 196 -11.23 -9.40 -12.00
CA THR A 196 -12.27 -8.37 -11.93
C THR A 196 -13.44 -8.70 -12.85
N LEU A 197 -13.18 -9.17 -14.07
CA LEU A 197 -14.21 -9.67 -14.97
C LEU A 197 -15.01 -10.83 -14.36
N GLY A 198 -14.34 -11.80 -13.74
CA GLY A 198 -15.01 -12.91 -13.05
C GLY A 198 -15.90 -12.43 -11.89
N ILE A 199 -15.47 -11.41 -11.15
CA ILE A 199 -16.29 -10.75 -10.13
C ILE A 199 -17.53 -10.14 -10.77
N THR A 200 -17.41 -9.30 -11.80
CA THR A 200 -18.55 -8.59 -12.39
C THR A 200 -19.53 -9.51 -13.10
N GLN A 201 -19.05 -10.61 -13.69
CA GLN A 201 -19.88 -11.67 -14.28
C GLN A 201 -20.81 -12.31 -13.25
N THR A 202 -20.37 -12.46 -12.00
CA THR A 202 -21.21 -12.94 -10.88
C THR A 202 -22.42 -12.03 -10.62
N TYR A 203 -22.29 -10.74 -10.95
CA TYR A 203 -23.33 -9.72 -10.82
C TYR A 203 -24.13 -9.52 -12.12
N LYS A 204 -23.81 -10.24 -13.19
CA LYS A 204 -24.50 -10.20 -14.50
C LYS A 204 -24.53 -8.80 -15.13
N VAL A 205 -23.47 -8.01 -14.92
CA VAL A 205 -23.31 -6.69 -15.55
C VAL A 205 -22.46 -6.82 -16.82
N ASN A 206 -22.84 -6.10 -17.89
CA ASN A 206 -22.05 -6.11 -19.13
C ASN A 206 -20.66 -5.56 -18.85
N THR A 207 -19.63 -6.37 -19.08
CA THR A 207 -18.25 -6.00 -18.69
C THR A 207 -17.34 -6.04 -19.90
N TYR A 208 -16.44 -5.06 -19.97
CA TYR A 208 -15.40 -4.95 -20.99
C TYR A 208 -14.06 -4.65 -20.34
N ILE A 209 -12.98 -5.06 -20.99
CA ILE A 209 -11.61 -4.76 -20.56
C ILE A 209 -11.01 -3.79 -21.59
N GLN A 210 -10.44 -2.69 -21.11
CA GLN A 210 -9.74 -1.73 -21.94
C GLN A 210 -8.24 -1.89 -21.74
N ASN A 211 -7.67 -2.77 -22.57
CA ASN A 211 -6.24 -2.89 -22.85
C ASN A 211 -6.09 -3.43 -24.27
N LEU A 212 -5.26 -2.81 -25.09
CA LEU A 212 -4.87 -3.31 -26.42
C LEU A 212 -3.36 -3.33 -26.62
N THR A 213 -2.61 -2.78 -25.67
CA THR A 213 -1.15 -2.79 -25.62
C THR A 213 -0.71 -3.69 -24.47
N PHE A 214 0.23 -4.59 -24.75
CA PHE A 214 0.72 -5.60 -23.83
C PHE A 214 2.23 -5.74 -24.02
N ASP A 215 2.95 -6.04 -22.94
CA ASP A 215 4.34 -6.48 -23.08
C ASP A 215 4.42 -7.80 -23.88
N SER A 216 5.63 -8.19 -24.32
CA SER A 216 5.80 -9.39 -25.13
C SER A 216 5.34 -10.69 -24.47
N THR A 217 5.45 -10.76 -23.14
CA THR A 217 5.06 -11.94 -22.34
C THR A 217 3.55 -11.99 -22.18
N ALA A 218 2.94 -10.87 -21.78
CA ALA A 218 1.51 -10.72 -21.64
C ALA A 218 0.79 -10.94 -22.98
N GLN A 219 1.31 -10.40 -24.08
CA GLN A 219 0.77 -10.62 -25.42
C GLN A 219 0.70 -12.11 -25.77
N ALA A 220 1.79 -12.85 -25.56
CA ALA A 220 1.85 -14.28 -25.85
C ALA A 220 0.80 -15.07 -25.07
N VAL A 221 0.52 -14.68 -23.82
CA VAL A 221 -0.48 -15.33 -22.99
C VAL A 221 -1.90 -14.90 -23.37
N VAL A 222 -2.13 -13.61 -23.64
CA VAL A 222 -3.42 -13.08 -24.11
C VAL A 222 -3.87 -13.74 -25.40
N ASP A 223 -2.95 -14.03 -26.32
CA ASP A 223 -3.24 -14.71 -27.58
C ASP A 223 -3.78 -16.14 -27.38
N THR A 224 -3.40 -16.79 -26.27
CA THR A 224 -3.89 -18.12 -25.90
C THR A 224 -5.26 -18.12 -25.23
N LEU A 225 -5.78 -16.94 -24.86
CA LEU A 225 -7.10 -16.84 -24.26
C LEU A 225 -8.19 -17.34 -25.21
N SER A 226 -9.28 -17.83 -24.65
CA SER A 226 -10.48 -18.20 -25.39
C SER A 226 -11.07 -16.99 -26.11
N ASP A 227 -11.68 -17.23 -27.27
CA ASP A 227 -12.28 -16.16 -28.08
C ASP A 227 -13.39 -15.40 -27.32
N GLU A 228 -14.05 -16.08 -26.38
CA GLU A 228 -14.99 -15.46 -25.43
C GLU A 228 -14.33 -14.29 -24.68
N TYR A 229 -13.19 -14.53 -24.01
CA TYR A 229 -12.49 -13.48 -23.25
C TYR A 229 -11.80 -12.46 -24.15
N LYS A 230 -11.16 -12.89 -25.25
CA LYS A 230 -10.53 -11.96 -26.20
C LYS A 230 -11.52 -10.96 -26.78
N SER A 231 -12.77 -11.37 -27.01
CA SER A 231 -13.82 -10.49 -27.54
C SER A 231 -14.26 -9.35 -26.59
N LEU A 232 -13.91 -9.45 -25.30
CA LEU A 232 -14.23 -8.45 -24.27
C LEU A 232 -13.23 -7.30 -24.22
N PHE A 233 -12.06 -7.46 -24.84
CA PHE A 233 -11.08 -6.38 -24.98
C PHE A 233 -11.57 -5.35 -25.99
N ILE A 234 -11.61 -4.08 -25.57
CA ILE A 234 -12.17 -2.98 -26.36
C ILE A 234 -11.18 -1.85 -26.58
N SER A 235 -11.35 -1.15 -27.70
CA SER A 235 -10.52 0.01 -28.02
C SER A 235 -10.76 1.20 -27.10
N PRO A 236 -9.76 2.09 -26.93
CA PRO A 236 -9.91 3.31 -26.14
C PRO A 236 -11.08 4.20 -26.59
N GLY A 237 -11.37 4.22 -27.89
CA GLY A 237 -12.53 4.95 -28.44
C GLY A 237 -13.87 4.38 -27.98
N LYS A 238 -13.99 3.05 -27.88
CA LYS A 238 -15.21 2.39 -27.39
C LYS A 238 -15.35 2.56 -25.88
N ALA A 239 -14.25 2.41 -25.13
CA ALA A 239 -14.24 2.62 -23.69
C ALA A 239 -14.70 4.04 -23.31
N ARG A 240 -14.16 5.09 -23.98
CA ARG A 240 -14.58 6.49 -23.80
C ARG A 240 -16.08 6.70 -23.94
N LYS A 241 -16.73 6.02 -24.88
CA LYS A 241 -18.19 6.12 -25.07
C LYS A 241 -18.97 5.54 -23.88
N PHE A 242 -18.47 4.49 -23.24
CA PHE A 242 -19.09 3.93 -22.04
C PHE A 242 -18.92 4.84 -20.83
N ILE A 243 -17.69 5.20 -20.49
CA ILE A 243 -17.39 6.03 -19.30
C ILE A 243 -17.93 7.46 -19.36
N SER A 244 -18.37 7.93 -20.52
CA SER A 244 -19.09 9.20 -20.63
C SER A 244 -20.51 9.16 -20.01
N LYS A 245 -21.00 7.97 -19.62
CA LYS A 245 -22.36 7.74 -19.13
C LYS A 245 -22.35 7.36 -17.65
N LYS A 246 -23.32 7.90 -16.90
CA LYS A 246 -23.49 7.61 -15.46
C LYS A 246 -23.83 6.15 -15.14
N ASP A 247 -24.33 5.39 -16.11
CA ASP A 247 -24.69 3.97 -15.95
C ASP A 247 -23.49 3.03 -16.11
N THR A 248 -22.29 3.57 -16.27
CA THR A 248 -21.05 2.81 -16.38
C THR A 248 -20.24 2.94 -15.11
N LEU A 249 -19.65 1.83 -14.67
CA LEU A 249 -18.65 1.77 -13.62
C LEU A 249 -17.27 1.65 -14.26
N ALA A 250 -16.32 2.49 -13.87
CA ALA A 250 -14.92 2.39 -14.24
C ALA A 250 -14.15 1.73 -13.09
N ILE A 251 -13.49 0.60 -13.36
CA ILE A 251 -12.61 -0.08 -12.40
C ILE A 251 -11.20 -0.05 -12.97
N ILE A 252 -10.28 0.62 -12.30
CA ILE A 252 -8.87 0.70 -12.69
C ILE A 252 -8.11 -0.29 -11.83
N VAL A 253 -7.27 -1.09 -12.47
CA VAL A 253 -6.42 -2.09 -11.83
C VAL A 253 -4.97 -1.83 -12.19
N ASP A 254 -4.08 -2.04 -11.23
CA ASP A 254 -2.62 -2.05 -11.39
C ASP A 254 -1.99 -0.72 -11.84
N THR A 255 -2.76 0.35 -11.70
CA THR A 255 -2.27 1.72 -11.75
C THR A 255 -3.29 2.62 -11.08
N SER A 256 -2.83 3.80 -10.69
CA SER A 256 -3.66 4.90 -10.17
C SER A 256 -3.47 6.18 -10.99
N ASN A 257 -2.63 6.13 -12.03
CA ASN A 257 -2.25 7.26 -12.87
C ASN A 257 -2.97 7.18 -14.23
N GLU A 258 -3.75 8.20 -14.59
CA GLU A 258 -4.47 8.24 -15.87
C GLU A 258 -3.53 8.27 -17.07
N ASP A 259 -2.34 8.86 -16.92
CA ASP A 259 -1.35 8.93 -18.00
C ASP A 259 -0.76 7.56 -18.32
N GLU A 260 -0.89 6.60 -17.42
CA GLU A 260 -0.52 5.20 -17.62
C GLU A 260 -1.64 4.39 -18.26
N ILE A 261 -2.83 4.94 -18.52
CA ILE A 261 -3.95 4.21 -19.13
C ILE A 261 -4.13 4.63 -20.59
N GLU A 262 -4.39 3.67 -21.49
CA GLU A 262 -4.55 3.96 -22.93
C GLU A 262 -5.74 4.89 -23.22
N THR A 263 -6.78 4.82 -22.40
CA THR A 263 -7.97 5.67 -22.48
C THR A 263 -7.84 6.92 -21.62
N LEU A 264 -7.84 8.08 -22.27
CA LEU A 264 -7.88 9.37 -21.57
C LEU A 264 -9.33 9.79 -21.24
N GLY A 265 -9.47 10.57 -20.16
CA GLY A 265 -10.73 11.16 -19.70
C GLY A 265 -11.51 10.29 -18.71
N ILE A 266 -10.88 9.28 -18.10
CA ILE A 266 -11.50 8.40 -17.09
C ILE A 266 -11.89 9.21 -15.87
N PHE A 267 -11.01 10.09 -15.39
CA PHE A 267 -11.29 10.95 -14.23
C PHE A 267 -12.22 12.12 -14.55
N LYS A 268 -12.78 12.18 -15.77
CA LYS A 268 -13.87 13.08 -16.16
C LYS A 268 -15.24 12.37 -16.14
N HIS A 269 -15.32 11.17 -15.55
CA HIS A 269 -16.57 10.44 -15.39
C HIS A 269 -17.65 11.34 -14.75
N PRO A 270 -18.91 11.30 -15.22
CA PRO A 270 -19.98 12.16 -14.70
C PRO A 270 -20.42 11.85 -13.26
N ASP A 271 -19.90 10.79 -12.66
CA ASP A 271 -20.09 10.40 -11.26
C ASP A 271 -18.78 9.82 -10.70
N LYS A 272 -18.09 10.55 -9.83
CA LYS A 272 -16.83 10.12 -9.22
C LYS A 272 -16.99 8.87 -8.34
N GLU A 273 -18.19 8.61 -7.83
CA GLU A 273 -18.46 7.42 -7.01
C GLU A 273 -18.57 6.14 -7.86
N ASN A 274 -18.50 6.27 -9.20
CA ASN A 274 -18.45 5.14 -10.13
C ASN A 274 -17.04 4.88 -10.65
N ILE A 275 -16.01 5.47 -10.03
CA ILE A 275 -14.60 5.17 -10.30
C ILE A 275 -14.05 4.38 -9.11
N PHE A 276 -13.51 3.20 -9.37
CA PHE A 276 -12.79 2.37 -8.39
C PHE A 276 -11.34 2.19 -8.84
N ILE A 277 -10.42 2.16 -7.88
CA ILE A 277 -8.99 1.93 -8.12
C ILE A 277 -8.49 0.84 -7.18
N PHE A 278 -7.82 -0.16 -7.75
CA PHE A 278 -7.12 -1.22 -7.03
C PHE A 278 -5.68 -1.27 -7.53
N ASP A 279 -4.73 -1.01 -6.66
CA ASP A 279 -3.32 -0.89 -7.04
C ASP A 279 -2.42 -1.34 -5.87
N HIS A 280 -1.23 -1.82 -6.17
CA HIS A 280 -0.20 -2.19 -5.18
C HIS A 280 1.05 -1.30 -5.29
N HIS A 281 1.08 -0.34 -6.19
CA HIS A 281 2.16 0.63 -6.29
C HIS A 281 2.08 1.68 -5.17
N ARG A 282 3.25 2.23 -4.81
CA ARG A 282 3.28 3.43 -3.96
C ARG A 282 2.91 4.64 -4.81
N ILE A 283 2.04 5.48 -4.27
CA ILE A 283 1.58 6.69 -4.95
C ILE A 283 2.11 7.94 -4.26
N GLU A 284 2.40 8.96 -5.07
CA GLU A 284 2.75 10.30 -4.59
C GLU A 284 1.53 11.24 -4.64
N SER A 285 0.57 10.98 -5.52
CA SER A 285 -0.65 11.77 -5.67
C SER A 285 -1.80 10.92 -6.22
N LEU A 286 -3.03 11.42 -6.03
CA LEU A 286 -4.25 10.83 -6.58
C LEU A 286 -5.09 11.99 -7.15
N SER A 287 -5.72 11.78 -8.32
CA SER A 287 -6.58 12.81 -8.91
C SER A 287 -7.72 13.21 -7.95
N HIS A 288 -7.98 14.52 -7.85
CA HIS A 288 -9.04 15.06 -6.99
C HIS A 288 -10.46 14.59 -7.37
N ASN A 289 -10.63 14.06 -8.59
CA ASN A 289 -11.91 13.54 -9.07
C ASN A 289 -12.14 12.07 -8.72
N ILE A 290 -11.31 11.47 -7.86
CA ILE A 290 -11.45 10.09 -7.40
C ILE A 290 -11.96 10.08 -5.96
N SER A 291 -12.91 9.18 -5.68
CA SER A 291 -13.38 8.94 -4.32
C SER A 291 -12.37 8.09 -3.54
N LYS A 292 -11.87 8.61 -2.41
CA LYS A 292 -10.94 7.89 -1.53
C LYS A 292 -11.54 6.58 -0.99
N SER A 293 -12.86 6.52 -0.79
CA SER A 293 -13.56 5.30 -0.34
C SER A 293 -13.62 4.20 -1.40
N ASN A 294 -13.43 4.55 -2.68
CA ASN A 294 -13.41 3.61 -3.80
C ASN A 294 -11.98 3.31 -4.25
N THR A 295 -10.97 3.72 -3.47
CA THR A 295 -9.56 3.53 -3.78
C THR A 295 -8.94 2.59 -2.75
N TYR A 296 -8.44 1.45 -3.22
CA TYR A 296 -7.69 0.49 -2.43
C TYR A 296 -6.27 0.38 -2.98
N ILE A 297 -5.33 0.92 -2.23
CA ILE A 297 -3.91 0.89 -2.58
C ILE A 297 -3.14 0.31 -1.41
N ASP A 298 -2.47 -0.81 -1.65
CA ASP A 298 -1.72 -1.55 -0.62
C ASP A 298 -0.34 -1.95 -1.15
N SER A 299 0.65 -1.10 -0.90
CA SER A 299 2.03 -1.37 -1.32
C SER A 299 2.74 -2.50 -0.55
N SER A 300 2.03 -3.17 0.35
CA SER A 300 2.50 -4.39 1.00
C SER A 300 1.96 -5.66 0.33
N ALA A 301 0.95 -5.56 -0.54
CA ALA A 301 0.47 -6.69 -1.34
C ALA A 301 1.50 -7.04 -2.41
N SER A 302 1.57 -8.32 -2.79
CA SER A 302 2.58 -8.74 -3.75
C SER A 302 2.33 -8.20 -5.16
N SER A 303 1.06 -8.01 -5.51
CA SER A 303 0.54 -7.74 -6.86
C SER A 303 -0.91 -7.26 -6.76
N THR A 304 -1.41 -6.61 -7.79
CA THR A 304 -2.83 -6.29 -7.94
C THR A 304 -3.68 -7.56 -8.13
N SER A 305 -3.15 -8.62 -8.74
CA SER A 305 -3.82 -9.93 -8.80
C SER A 305 -4.06 -10.55 -7.42
N GLU A 306 -3.13 -10.37 -6.46
CA GLU A 306 -3.35 -10.75 -5.05
C GLU A 306 -4.52 -9.96 -4.46
N ILE A 307 -4.53 -8.63 -4.64
CA ILE A 307 -5.59 -7.74 -4.16
C ILE A 307 -6.94 -8.16 -4.72
N MET A 308 -7.06 -8.35 -6.04
CA MET A 308 -8.33 -8.70 -6.68
C MET A 308 -8.81 -10.10 -6.31
N SER A 309 -7.90 -11.04 -6.06
CA SER A 309 -8.24 -12.36 -5.50
C SER A 309 -8.83 -12.25 -4.10
N GLU A 310 -8.28 -11.38 -3.25
CA GLU A 310 -8.86 -11.11 -1.93
C GLU A 310 -10.23 -10.39 -2.05
N VAL A 311 -10.38 -9.40 -2.93
CA VAL A 311 -11.67 -8.75 -3.20
C VAL A 311 -12.72 -9.79 -3.58
N ALA A 312 -12.40 -10.71 -4.50
CA ALA A 312 -13.29 -11.79 -4.92
C ALA A 312 -13.76 -12.66 -3.74
N GLN A 313 -12.88 -12.98 -2.79
CA GLN A 313 -13.20 -13.75 -1.58
C GLN A 313 -14.12 -12.99 -0.61
N PHE A 314 -13.98 -11.66 -0.53
CA PHE A 314 -14.79 -10.82 0.36
C PHE A 314 -16.10 -10.31 -0.27
N MET A 315 -16.35 -10.60 -1.56
CA MET A 315 -17.62 -10.30 -2.20
C MET A 315 -18.77 -11.01 -1.48
N PRO A 316 -19.92 -10.34 -1.25
CA PRO A 316 -21.10 -10.98 -0.64
C PRO A 316 -21.66 -12.16 -1.44
N LYS A 317 -21.56 -12.10 -2.77
CA LYS A 317 -21.94 -13.19 -3.67
C LYS A 317 -20.71 -14.06 -3.94
N ARG A 318 -20.90 -15.38 -3.95
CA ARG A 318 -19.82 -16.34 -4.25
C ARG A 318 -19.33 -16.13 -5.68
N VAL A 319 -18.13 -15.57 -5.82
CA VAL A 319 -17.43 -15.43 -7.10
C VAL A 319 -16.81 -16.77 -7.47
N ASN A 320 -17.13 -17.27 -8.67
CA ASN A 320 -16.51 -18.47 -9.22
C ASN A 320 -15.69 -18.08 -10.44
N LEU A 321 -14.37 -18.09 -10.28
CA LEU A 321 -13.46 -17.82 -11.40
C LEU A 321 -13.33 -19.08 -12.26
N SER A 322 -13.30 -18.91 -13.58
CA SER A 322 -12.96 -20.01 -14.48
C SER A 322 -11.49 -20.40 -14.29
N LYS A 323 -11.13 -21.63 -14.71
CA LYS A 323 -9.74 -22.09 -14.65
C LYS A 323 -8.78 -21.14 -15.39
N GLU A 324 -9.25 -20.60 -16.51
CA GLU A 324 -8.48 -19.67 -17.35
C GLU A 324 -8.26 -18.33 -16.63
N ILE A 325 -9.30 -17.73 -16.03
CA ILE A 325 -9.16 -16.51 -15.23
C ILE A 325 -8.25 -16.74 -14.01
N ALA A 326 -8.43 -17.85 -13.29
CA ALA A 326 -7.61 -18.19 -12.14
C ALA A 326 -6.13 -18.37 -12.51
N GLN A 327 -5.85 -19.01 -13.65
CA GLN A 327 -4.48 -19.15 -14.17
C GLN A 327 -3.85 -17.80 -14.48
N MET A 328 -4.60 -16.87 -15.06
CA MET A 328 -4.10 -15.52 -15.36
C MET A 328 -3.80 -14.72 -14.10
N GLY A 329 -4.69 -14.77 -13.10
CA GLY A 329 -4.42 -14.18 -11.78
C GLY A 329 -3.15 -14.75 -11.13
N LEU A 330 -2.97 -16.07 -11.20
CA LEU A 330 -1.76 -16.71 -10.68
C LEU A 330 -0.49 -16.29 -11.44
N ASN A 331 -0.57 -16.14 -12.77
CA ASN A 331 0.55 -15.66 -13.59
C ASN A 331 0.99 -14.25 -13.18
N GLY A 332 0.03 -13.35 -12.90
CA GLY A 332 0.30 -12.00 -12.37
C GLY A 332 1.06 -12.04 -11.04
N ILE A 333 0.55 -12.80 -10.06
CA ILE A 333 1.22 -13.00 -8.76
C ILE A 333 2.65 -13.56 -8.98
N PHE A 334 2.82 -14.55 -9.85
CA PHE A 334 4.13 -15.16 -10.13
C PHE A 334 5.12 -14.18 -10.76
N LEU A 335 4.65 -13.29 -11.64
CA LEU A 335 5.51 -12.30 -12.29
C LEU A 335 6.07 -11.31 -11.26
N ASP A 336 5.20 -10.64 -10.51
CA ASP A 336 5.58 -9.59 -9.57
C ASP A 336 6.40 -10.08 -8.38
N THR A 337 6.08 -11.29 -7.93
CA THR A 337 6.83 -11.94 -6.85
C THR A 337 8.14 -12.55 -7.32
N GLN A 338 8.46 -12.53 -8.63
CA GLN A 338 9.58 -13.26 -9.21
C GLN A 338 9.56 -14.73 -8.76
N GLN A 339 8.44 -15.43 -9.01
CA GLN A 339 8.24 -16.82 -8.61
C GLN A 339 8.32 -17.03 -7.09
N PHE A 340 7.64 -16.17 -6.34
CA PHE A 340 7.61 -16.16 -4.88
C PHE A 340 8.94 -15.85 -4.17
N HIS A 341 9.87 -15.15 -4.81
CA HIS A 341 11.13 -14.69 -4.21
C HIS A 341 11.07 -13.27 -3.64
N LYS A 342 10.12 -12.44 -4.06
CA LYS A 342 9.99 -11.01 -3.72
C LYS A 342 8.59 -10.69 -3.20
N ALA A 343 8.52 -9.84 -2.17
CA ALA A 343 7.27 -9.26 -1.64
C ALA A 343 6.16 -10.30 -1.33
N VAL A 344 6.55 -11.52 -0.91
CA VAL A 344 5.61 -12.60 -0.62
C VAL A 344 5.18 -12.57 0.84
N SER A 345 3.89 -12.78 1.07
CA SER A 345 3.33 -12.99 2.39
C SER A 345 2.40 -14.21 2.43
N SER A 346 1.86 -14.53 3.61
CA SER A 346 0.80 -15.54 3.72
C SER A 346 -0.44 -15.19 2.89
N ARG A 347 -0.70 -13.90 2.63
CA ARG A 347 -1.81 -13.43 1.79
C ARG A 347 -1.61 -13.84 0.34
N THR A 348 -0.40 -13.67 -0.16
CA THR A 348 0.02 -14.11 -1.49
C THR A 348 -0.23 -15.60 -1.70
N PHE A 349 0.14 -16.44 -0.73
CA PHE A 349 -0.14 -17.88 -0.78
C PHE A 349 -1.63 -18.22 -0.66
N MET A 350 -2.39 -17.50 0.18
CA MET A 350 -3.85 -17.68 0.26
C MET A 350 -4.57 -17.26 -1.04
N ALA A 351 -4.08 -16.23 -1.73
CA ALA A 351 -4.61 -15.82 -3.03
C ALA A 351 -4.29 -16.82 -4.13
N SER A 352 -3.13 -17.49 -4.04
CA SER A 352 -2.68 -18.50 -5.01
C SER A 352 -3.29 -19.90 -4.81
N ALA A 353 -3.85 -20.17 -3.62
CA ALA A 353 -4.45 -21.45 -3.24
C ALA A 353 -5.93 -21.54 -3.63
#